data_AF-A0A7V9ZSL4-F1
#
_entry.id   AF-A0A7V9ZSL4-F1
#
_cell.length_a   1.000
_cell.length_b   1.000
_cell.length_c   1.000
_cell.angle_alpha   90.00
_cell.angle_beta   90.00
_cell.angle_gamma   90.00
#
_symmetry.space_group_name_H-M   'P 1'
#
loop_
_entity.id
_entity.type
_entity.pdbx_description
1 polymer ?
#
loop_
_entity_poly.entity_id
_entity_poly.type
_entity_poly.pdbx_seq_one_letter_code
_entity_poly.pdbx_strand_id
1 'polypeptide(L)'
;MNAFEDLIGALKEENLLEETVLQTQKIVNDDEFLGAVENETDFLRNSASNKSARKPAEDLKVEFSEPQPTRIPQKTEKITASDNFSSNKLNAELIKPEEIVYPETVSPDFLQTAIKPEFDEKEFCRRRAVEEVSGLQMVEHVLSGVEREQNKAAPKVYNDIAVKKALHDFLQISEGIKSSEHTQAEFQLMQETETWCSALSHRDKRIFVAHLRRYCETTKPPLSSQALISLARFYRNLPCSESVRSKFDLVVTRLFSKDMGGEKRVLVFSRNDLIKHLAELYGDWSSIPLYSTEEDESQIVLTALKFEDFMAEAEGADSFDELIDNDFFNRLRLLKESANQVFYAPLITATIIECNIRIGNKYVDLIDIERGKSNIGNLQDKYGFLYDQAISDSTSKTLQLVELLKEKEKVLKDEEIAVPPTAKPAARKISQKSAVIGKKTKTETKPTPVKPVEKTKDEFFTANKWLLIAALLTVLIGFSLYLRSNSSGNKTTGSTNVKKVNLENSSLQQYLQTAQINGDTLEGVVLPSWDVLTPEKKEELLKKIYASGTDKGYVKVQLLNPEGKAVGNAAAQKIEVLKP
;
A
#
# COMPACT_ATOMS: atom_id res chain seq x y z
N MET A 1 -22.64 27.50 8.67
CA MET A 1 -22.13 26.34 7.92
C MET A 1 -20.80 25.98 8.55
N ASN A 2 -20.74 24.85 9.24
CA ASN A 2 -19.52 24.41 9.94
C ASN A 2 -18.67 23.62 8.95
N ALA A 3 -17.81 24.31 8.20
CA ALA A 3 -16.85 23.68 7.28
C ALA A 3 -15.98 22.61 7.96
N PHE A 4 -15.87 22.65 9.30
CA PHE A 4 -15.19 21.65 10.11
C PHE A 4 -15.98 20.34 10.27
N GLU A 5 -17.32 20.40 10.31
CA GLU A 5 -18.17 19.20 10.38
C GLU A 5 -18.27 18.53 9.02
N ASP A 6 -18.28 19.30 7.93
CA ASP A 6 -18.21 18.79 6.56
C ASP A 6 -16.84 18.12 6.27
N LEU A 7 -15.74 18.70 6.78
CA LEU A 7 -14.42 18.08 6.70
C LEU A 7 -14.34 16.79 7.51
N ILE A 8 -14.91 16.74 8.71
CA ILE A 8 -14.98 15.52 9.52
C ILE A 8 -15.89 14.47 8.86
N GLY A 9 -16.98 14.90 8.23
CA GLY A 9 -17.88 14.04 7.45
C GLY A 9 -17.15 13.40 6.26
N ALA A 10 -16.45 14.20 5.46
CA ALA A 10 -15.64 13.72 4.34
C ALA A 10 -14.50 12.77 4.80
N LEU A 11 -13.83 13.10 5.91
CA LEU A 11 -12.78 12.23 6.49
C LEU A 11 -13.34 10.91 7.05
N LYS A 12 -14.60 10.88 7.50
CA LYS A 12 -15.30 9.63 7.89
C LYS A 12 -15.73 8.81 6.68
N GLU A 13 -16.29 9.44 5.66
CA GLU A 13 -16.72 8.78 4.42
C GLU A 13 -15.54 8.16 3.66
N GLU A 14 -14.33 8.73 3.80
CA GLU A 14 -13.10 8.21 3.20
C GLU A 14 -12.34 7.18 4.07
N ASN A 15 -12.93 6.69 5.17
CA ASN A 15 -12.32 5.68 6.06
C ASN A 15 -10.99 6.11 6.71
N LEU A 16 -10.77 7.43 6.91
CA LEU A 16 -9.52 8.00 7.45
C LEU A 16 -9.54 8.22 8.97
N LEU A 17 -10.67 7.91 9.61
CA LEU A 17 -10.76 7.76 11.05
C LEU A 17 -10.91 6.27 11.35
N GLU A 18 -9.82 5.62 11.77
CA GLU A 18 -9.92 4.32 12.44
C GLU A 18 -10.99 4.43 13.54
N GLU A 19 -11.92 3.47 13.57
CA GLU A 19 -12.86 3.27 14.67
C GLU A 19 -12.10 3.15 15.99
N THR A 20 -11.93 4.28 16.66
CA THR A 20 -11.35 4.31 18.00
C THR A 20 -12.44 3.92 19.00
N VAL A 21 -12.44 2.62 19.36
CA VAL A 21 -12.64 2.10 20.73
C VAL A 21 -14.08 2.05 21.31
N LEU A 22 -15.17 2.18 20.55
CA LEU A 22 -16.52 2.11 21.16
C LEU A 22 -17.53 1.08 20.64
N GLN A 23 -17.18 0.13 19.78
CA GLN A 23 -18.13 -0.93 19.37
C GLN A 23 -17.50 -2.33 19.31
N THR A 24 -17.33 -2.95 20.48
CA THR A 24 -17.18 -4.42 20.57
C THR A 24 -18.07 -5.01 21.69
N GLN A 25 -19.16 -4.34 22.04
CA GLN A 25 -20.16 -4.89 22.97
C GLN A 25 -21.54 -4.85 22.33
N LYS A 26 -21.79 -5.75 21.37
CA LYS A 26 -23.16 -6.19 21.09
C LYS A 26 -23.29 -7.49 20.30
N ILE A 27 -22.49 -8.50 20.61
CA ILE A 27 -22.85 -9.88 20.22
C ILE A 27 -22.37 -10.80 21.36
N VAL A 28 -23.29 -11.13 22.28
CA VAL A 28 -23.48 -12.38 23.03
C VAL A 28 -24.52 -12.06 24.14
N ASN A 29 -25.45 -12.98 24.35
CA ASN A 29 -26.77 -12.91 25.04
C ASN A 29 -27.86 -12.65 23.98
N ASP A 30 -28.50 -13.67 23.42
CA ASP A 30 -29.30 -14.67 24.15
C ASP A 30 -28.89 -16.15 23.98
N ASP A 31 -29.10 -16.90 25.08
CA ASP A 31 -29.03 -18.36 25.29
C ASP A 31 -29.99 -19.15 24.36
N GLU A 32 -30.05 -20.48 24.21
CA GLU A 32 -29.76 -21.65 25.06
C GLU A 32 -30.04 -22.91 24.17
N PHE A 33 -29.20 -23.97 24.14
CA PHE A 33 -29.63 -25.40 24.20
C PHE A 33 -28.46 -26.42 24.18
N LEU A 34 -28.22 -27.02 25.34
CA LEU A 34 -27.73 -28.38 25.71
C LEU A 34 -26.82 -29.24 24.79
N GLY A 35 -25.76 -29.79 25.40
CA GLY A 35 -25.28 -31.16 25.10
C GLY A 35 -23.80 -31.43 25.41
N ALA A 36 -23.53 -32.23 26.44
CA ALA A 36 -22.22 -32.64 26.96
C ALA A 36 -21.30 -33.37 25.96
N VAL A 37 -19.99 -33.37 26.23
CA VAL A 37 -19.11 -34.56 26.38
C VAL A 37 -17.64 -34.13 26.53
N GLU A 38 -16.90 -34.96 27.25
CA GLU A 38 -15.61 -34.81 27.93
C GLU A 38 -14.35 -34.82 27.03
N ASN A 39 -13.23 -34.43 27.67
CA ASN A 39 -11.87 -34.98 27.58
C ASN A 39 -10.79 -34.38 26.65
N GLU A 40 -9.66 -34.14 27.33
CA GLU A 40 -8.25 -34.35 26.94
C GLU A 40 -7.72 -33.52 25.75
N THR A 41 -7.01 -32.42 25.99
CA THR A 41 -5.53 -32.37 26.14
C THR A 41 -4.77 -33.42 25.34
N ASP A 42 -4.14 -33.00 24.23
CA ASP A 42 -2.70 -33.24 24.06
C ASP A 42 -2.07 -32.54 22.83
N PHE A 43 -0.90 -31.97 23.10
CA PHE A 43 0.27 -31.81 22.23
C PHE A 43 0.17 -31.02 20.90
N LEU A 44 0.57 -29.75 21.01
CA LEU A 44 1.40 -29.11 20.00
C LEU A 44 2.88 -29.51 20.20
N ARG A 45 3.55 -29.76 19.06
CA ARG A 45 4.79 -29.08 18.61
C ARG A 45 5.98 -30.00 18.27
N ASN A 46 6.29 -30.07 16.98
CA ASN A 46 7.64 -30.10 16.42
C ASN A 46 7.70 -28.90 15.46
N SER A 47 8.75 -28.11 15.31
CA SER A 47 10.18 -28.39 15.38
C SER A 47 10.92 -27.05 15.31
N ALA A 48 12.06 -26.91 15.99
CA ALA A 48 13.00 -25.82 15.77
C ALA A 48 14.45 -26.33 15.76
N SER A 49 15.15 -25.95 14.70
CA SER A 49 16.52 -25.40 14.68
C SER A 49 17.65 -26.18 15.35
N ASN A 50 18.61 -26.61 14.51
CA ASN A 50 19.99 -26.85 14.90
C ASN A 50 20.82 -25.58 14.68
N LYS A 51 21.53 -25.09 15.72
CA LYS A 51 22.82 -24.41 15.55
C LYS A 51 23.72 -24.57 16.78
N SER A 52 24.98 -24.85 16.44
CA SER A 52 26.10 -25.29 17.26
C SER A 52 26.78 -24.14 18.01
N ALA A 53 27.34 -24.47 19.17
CA ALA A 53 28.00 -23.57 20.11
C ALA A 53 29.51 -23.47 19.87
N ARG A 54 30.11 -22.31 20.17
CA ARG A 54 31.36 -22.25 20.93
C ARG A 54 31.62 -20.88 21.56
N LYS A 55 32.30 -20.94 22.71
CA LYS A 55 32.51 -19.96 23.78
C LYS A 55 33.82 -19.15 23.61
N PRO A 56 34.08 -18.15 24.48
CA PRO A 56 34.88 -16.95 24.19
C PRO A 56 36.28 -16.92 24.83
N ALA A 57 37.11 -16.03 24.30
CA ALA A 57 38.32 -15.39 24.84
C ALA A 57 38.73 -14.34 23.78
N GLU A 58 39.35 -13.18 24.00
CA GLU A 58 39.94 -12.47 25.13
C GLU A 58 40.21 -11.04 24.61
N ASP A 59 40.35 -10.09 25.53
CA ASP A 59 40.58 -8.67 25.26
C ASP A 59 41.89 -8.39 24.48
N LEU A 60 41.79 -7.58 23.42
CA LEU A 60 42.93 -6.87 22.84
C LEU A 60 42.52 -5.44 22.46
N LYS A 61 43.05 -4.49 23.23
CA LYS A 61 43.06 -3.06 22.91
C LYS A 61 43.88 -2.83 21.65
N VAL A 62 43.28 -2.21 20.63
CA VAL A 62 43.99 -1.66 19.47
C VAL A 62 43.67 -0.18 19.37
N GLU A 63 44.75 0.60 19.41
CA GLU A 63 44.85 2.04 19.25
C GLU A 63 44.58 2.41 17.79
N PHE A 64 43.59 3.27 17.54
CA PHE A 64 43.19 3.70 16.19
C PHE A 64 44.02 4.91 15.76
N SER A 65 44.97 4.71 14.84
CA SER A 65 45.65 5.78 14.11
C SER A 65 44.93 6.08 12.80
N GLU A 66 44.62 7.37 12.55
CA GLU A 66 44.03 7.87 11.30
C GLU A 66 44.86 7.51 10.05
N PRO A 67 44.22 7.06 8.95
CA PRO A 67 44.93 6.81 7.71
C PRO A 67 45.18 8.11 6.91
N GLN A 68 46.46 8.40 6.69
CA GLN A 68 46.96 9.37 5.72
C GLN A 68 46.65 8.94 4.26
N PRO A 69 46.44 9.89 3.33
CA PRO A 69 46.10 9.59 1.95
C PRO A 69 47.31 9.09 1.15
N THR A 70 47.23 7.86 0.64
CA THR A 70 48.24 7.27 -0.25
C THR A 70 48.17 7.90 -1.64
N ARG A 71 49.24 8.61 -2.02
CA ARG A 71 49.50 9.10 -3.38
C ARG A 71 49.63 7.94 -4.37
N ILE A 72 48.80 7.91 -5.40
CA ILE A 72 48.97 7.07 -6.59
C ILE A 72 49.88 7.82 -7.58
N PRO A 73 50.91 7.17 -8.16
CA PRO A 73 51.81 7.81 -9.11
C PRO A 73 51.12 8.07 -10.47
N GLN A 74 51.19 9.32 -10.93
CA GLN A 74 50.85 9.70 -12.30
C GLN A 74 51.86 9.08 -13.27
N LYS A 75 51.40 8.20 -14.17
CA LYS A 75 52.12 7.80 -15.37
C LYS A 75 51.46 8.46 -16.58
N THR A 76 52.18 9.43 -17.14
CA THR A 76 51.82 10.15 -18.35
C THR A 76 52.16 9.27 -19.56
N GLU A 77 51.17 8.73 -20.25
CA GLU A 77 51.34 8.16 -21.59
C GLU A 77 50.41 8.87 -22.57
N LYS A 78 51.04 9.65 -23.47
CA LYS A 78 50.47 10.14 -24.72
C LYS A 78 50.07 8.95 -25.56
N ILE A 79 48.81 8.87 -25.98
CA ILE A 79 48.41 8.01 -27.10
C ILE A 79 47.78 8.88 -28.18
N THR A 80 48.48 8.88 -29.31
CA THR A 80 48.16 9.48 -30.60
C THR A 80 46.98 8.79 -31.27
N ALA A 81 46.19 9.58 -31.99
CA ALA A 81 45.15 9.15 -32.91
C ALA A 81 45.71 8.35 -34.09
N SER A 82 45.07 7.22 -34.42
CA SER A 82 44.90 6.74 -35.80
C SER A 82 43.97 5.50 -35.83
N ASP A 83 42.86 5.66 -36.55
CA ASP A 83 42.21 4.72 -37.48
C ASP A 83 41.96 3.25 -37.08
N ASN A 84 40.67 2.88 -37.02
CA ASN A 84 40.01 2.06 -38.05
C ASN A 84 38.69 1.47 -37.50
N PHE A 85 37.53 1.92 -37.99
CA PHE A 85 36.38 1.02 -38.10
C PHE A 85 35.59 1.30 -39.38
N SER A 86 35.37 0.21 -40.10
CA SER A 86 34.98 0.10 -41.49
C SER A 86 33.50 0.39 -41.70
N SER A 87 33.20 1.37 -42.55
CA SER A 87 31.87 1.68 -43.07
C SER A 87 31.49 0.70 -44.20
N ASN A 88 30.44 -0.10 -43.97
CA ASN A 88 29.76 -0.79 -45.06
C ASN A 88 28.69 0.13 -45.68
N LYS A 89 28.81 0.29 -47.01
CA LYS A 89 27.92 1.03 -47.91
C LYS A 89 26.53 0.40 -47.98
N LEU A 90 25.49 1.22 -47.93
CA LEU A 90 24.22 0.97 -48.61
C LEU A 90 23.73 2.29 -49.22
N ASN A 91 23.35 2.19 -50.50
CA ASN A 91 23.11 3.29 -51.43
C ASN A 91 21.85 4.07 -51.07
N ALA A 92 21.97 5.41 -51.03
CA ALA A 92 20.84 6.32 -51.02
C ALA A 92 20.50 6.71 -52.46
N GLU A 93 19.34 6.27 -52.94
CA GLU A 93 18.73 6.73 -54.17
C GLU A 93 17.82 7.93 -53.87
N LEU A 94 18.04 8.99 -54.62
CA LEU A 94 17.53 10.35 -54.43
C LEU A 94 16.05 10.44 -54.84
N ILE A 95 15.12 10.47 -53.88
CA ILE A 95 13.71 10.78 -54.13
C ILE A 95 13.49 12.27 -53.85
N LYS A 96 13.04 13.00 -54.87
CA LYS A 96 12.65 14.42 -54.81
C LYS A 96 11.42 14.59 -53.91
N PRO A 97 11.34 15.65 -53.08
CA PRO A 97 10.13 15.93 -52.30
C PRO A 97 9.01 16.46 -53.20
N GLU A 98 7.87 15.79 -53.17
CA GLU A 98 6.59 16.28 -53.70
C GLU A 98 6.08 17.43 -52.82
N GLU A 99 5.61 18.46 -53.53
CA GLU A 99 5.05 19.71 -53.04
C GLU A 99 3.67 19.44 -52.42
N ILE A 100 3.57 19.45 -51.10
CA ILE A 100 2.30 19.34 -50.39
C ILE A 100 1.58 20.69 -50.47
N VAL A 101 0.57 20.73 -51.34
CA VAL A 101 -0.41 21.80 -51.46
C VAL A 101 -1.30 21.80 -50.21
N TYR A 102 -1.24 22.87 -49.42
CA TYR A 102 -2.20 23.11 -48.33
C TYR A 102 -3.49 23.72 -48.92
N PRO A 103 -4.67 23.17 -48.63
CA PRO A 103 -5.91 23.82 -49.01
C PRO A 103 -6.16 25.08 -48.17
N GLU A 104 -6.60 26.11 -48.89
CA GLU A 104 -6.91 27.47 -48.44
C GLU A 104 -7.87 27.54 -47.24
N THR A 105 -7.50 28.44 -46.33
CA THR A 105 -8.33 29.33 -45.50
C THR A 105 -9.85 29.11 -45.55
N VAL A 106 -10.37 28.49 -44.48
CA VAL A 106 -11.76 28.68 -44.06
C VAL A 106 -11.81 29.86 -43.09
N SER A 107 -12.67 30.82 -43.41
CA SER A 107 -12.93 32.09 -42.74
C SER A 107 -13.20 31.94 -41.22
N PRO A 108 -12.67 32.81 -40.35
CA PRO A 108 -12.90 32.74 -38.91
C PRO A 108 -14.13 33.59 -38.54
N ASP A 109 -15.33 33.03 -38.60
CA ASP A 109 -16.53 33.77 -38.17
C ASP A 109 -17.59 32.93 -37.41
N PHE A 110 -17.19 31.79 -36.83
CA PHE A 110 -18.09 30.94 -36.05
C PHE A 110 -17.48 30.37 -34.77
N LEU A 111 -16.79 31.19 -33.96
CA LEU A 111 -16.47 30.83 -32.56
C LEU A 111 -16.52 32.06 -31.64
N GLN A 112 -17.71 32.62 -31.47
CA GLN A 112 -18.10 33.46 -30.32
C GLN A 112 -19.39 32.80 -29.81
N THR A 113 -19.44 32.09 -28.70
CA THR A 113 -19.01 32.44 -27.35
C THR A 113 -19.05 31.16 -26.51
N ALA A 114 -17.93 30.45 -26.39
CA ALA A 114 -17.79 29.51 -25.29
C ALA A 114 -17.46 30.34 -24.06
N ILE A 115 -18.45 30.56 -23.19
CA ILE A 115 -18.24 31.17 -21.86
C ILE A 115 -17.27 30.25 -21.13
N LYS A 116 -15.98 30.61 -21.09
CA LYS A 116 -15.04 30.06 -20.11
C LYS A 116 -15.65 30.37 -18.74
N PRO A 117 -15.91 29.38 -17.87
CA PRO A 117 -16.31 29.68 -16.51
C PRO A 117 -15.23 30.58 -15.91
N GLU A 118 -15.66 31.71 -15.35
CA GLU A 118 -14.79 32.67 -14.68
C GLU A 118 -14.07 31.91 -13.56
N PHE A 119 -12.75 31.77 -13.69
CA PHE A 119 -11.94 31.02 -12.73
C PHE A 119 -11.92 31.80 -11.42
N ASP A 120 -12.64 31.31 -10.41
CA ASP A 120 -12.62 31.91 -9.07
C ASP A 120 -11.27 31.59 -8.41
N GLU A 121 -10.30 32.49 -8.61
CA GLU A 121 -8.98 32.42 -7.99
C GLU A 121 -9.06 32.25 -6.47
N LYS A 122 -10.10 32.79 -5.82
CA LYS A 122 -10.26 32.74 -4.36
C LYS A 122 -10.68 31.34 -3.93
N GLU A 123 -11.63 30.73 -4.62
CA GLU A 123 -12.02 29.34 -4.38
C GLU A 123 -10.86 28.39 -4.65
N PHE A 124 -10.08 28.63 -5.70
CA PHE A 124 -8.87 27.87 -6.00
C PHE A 124 -7.84 27.91 -4.86
N CYS A 125 -7.50 29.11 -4.35
CA CYS A 125 -6.57 29.26 -3.22
C CYS A 125 -7.09 28.58 -1.95
N ARG A 126 -8.40 28.70 -1.65
CA ARG A 126 -9.03 28.04 -0.50
C ARG A 126 -8.98 26.52 -0.60
N ARG A 127 -9.34 25.97 -1.76
CA ARG A 127 -9.28 24.53 -2.02
C ARG A 127 -7.86 24.00 -1.83
N ARG A 128 -6.87 24.68 -2.41
CA ARG A 128 -5.46 24.30 -2.29
C ARG A 128 -4.97 24.31 -0.84
N ALA A 129 -5.36 25.30 -0.05
CA ALA A 129 -5.02 25.39 1.37
C ALA A 129 -5.59 24.21 2.18
N VAL A 130 -6.85 23.86 1.92
CA VAL A 130 -7.51 22.69 2.56
C VAL A 130 -6.82 21.39 2.15
N GLU A 131 -6.51 21.23 0.87
CA GLU A 131 -5.81 20.06 0.33
C GLU A 131 -4.41 19.89 0.92
N GLU A 132 -3.65 20.98 1.12
CA GLU A 132 -2.32 20.93 1.74
C GLU A 132 -2.41 20.42 3.17
N VAL A 133 -3.29 20.99 3.99
CA VAL A 133 -3.46 20.59 5.40
C VAL A 133 -3.98 19.14 5.50
N SER A 134 -4.97 18.77 4.69
CA SER A 134 -5.49 17.41 4.62
C SER A 134 -4.41 16.41 4.18
N GLY A 135 -3.60 16.80 3.19
CA GLY A 135 -2.49 15.99 2.72
C GLY A 135 -1.43 15.74 3.79
N LEU A 136 -1.05 16.76 4.58
CA LEU A 136 -0.11 16.58 5.69
C LEU A 136 -0.70 15.69 6.80
N GLN A 137 -1.99 15.83 7.11
CA GLN A 137 -2.68 14.96 8.05
C GLN A 137 -2.68 13.49 7.60
N MET A 138 -2.86 13.27 6.30
CA MET A 138 -2.81 11.95 5.69
C MET A 138 -1.41 11.33 5.77
N VAL A 139 -0.37 12.12 5.47
CA VAL A 139 1.03 11.68 5.60
C VAL A 139 1.36 11.34 7.06
N GLU A 140 0.96 12.19 8.01
CA GLU A 140 1.09 11.96 9.46
C GLU A 140 0.46 10.61 9.87
N HIS A 141 -0.74 10.31 9.37
CA HIS A 141 -1.42 9.05 9.66
C HIS A 141 -0.63 7.84 9.11
N VAL A 142 -0.20 7.89 7.86
CA VAL A 142 0.59 6.80 7.25
C VAL A 142 1.91 6.60 7.98
N LEU A 143 2.70 7.66 8.21
CA LEU A 143 4.00 7.53 8.89
C LEU A 143 3.82 6.96 10.31
N SER A 144 2.77 7.38 11.02
CA SER A 144 2.45 6.84 12.34
C SER A 144 2.07 5.36 12.28
N GLY A 145 1.34 4.92 11.25
CA GLY A 145 1.04 3.51 11.01
C GLY A 145 2.30 2.67 10.76
N VAL A 146 3.20 3.16 9.90
CA VAL A 146 4.50 2.51 9.65
C VAL A 146 5.32 2.40 10.94
N GLU A 147 5.37 3.47 11.75
CA GLU A 147 6.09 3.46 13.03
C GLU A 147 5.51 2.42 14.00
N ARG A 148 4.19 2.31 14.12
CA ARG A 148 3.52 1.34 15.00
C ARG A 148 3.74 -0.09 14.56
N GLU A 149 3.47 -0.39 13.29
CA GLU A 149 3.40 -1.77 12.81
C GLU A 149 4.77 -2.33 12.43
N GLN A 150 5.61 -1.52 11.78
CA GLN A 150 6.87 -1.98 11.18
C GLN A 150 8.06 -1.64 12.08
N ASN A 151 8.09 -0.44 12.65
CA ASN A 151 9.18 -0.05 13.57
C ASN A 151 8.94 -0.49 15.02
N LYS A 152 7.71 -0.92 15.37
CA LYS A 152 7.28 -1.22 16.76
C LYS A 152 7.56 -0.05 17.72
N ALA A 153 7.46 1.17 17.21
CA ALA A 153 7.70 2.41 17.94
C ALA A 153 6.39 3.14 18.21
N ALA A 154 6.32 3.83 19.34
CA ALA A 154 5.20 4.73 19.62
C ALA A 154 5.34 6.01 18.76
N PRO A 155 4.36 6.33 17.91
CA PRO A 155 4.44 7.49 17.04
C PRO A 155 4.36 8.79 17.84
N LYS A 156 5.17 9.77 17.47
CA LYS A 156 5.12 11.11 18.06
C LYS A 156 4.21 11.99 17.20
N VAL A 157 2.93 12.04 17.57
CA VAL A 157 1.91 12.80 16.84
C VAL A 157 2.24 14.29 16.85
N TYR A 158 2.16 14.94 15.69
CA TYR A 158 2.31 16.40 15.57
C TYR A 158 1.11 17.14 16.18
N ASN A 159 1.36 18.24 16.87
CA ASN A 159 0.28 19.08 17.39
C ASN A 159 -0.24 20.02 16.29
N ASP A 160 -1.31 19.61 15.62
CA ASP A 160 -1.89 20.30 14.47
C ASP A 160 -2.81 21.50 14.81
N ILE A 161 -2.94 21.84 16.10
CA ILE A 161 -3.84 22.94 16.55
C ILE A 161 -3.46 24.27 15.90
N ALA A 162 -2.16 24.59 15.82
CA ALA A 162 -1.69 25.85 15.25
C ALA A 162 -2.01 25.96 13.75
N VAL A 163 -1.77 24.87 13.00
CA VAL A 163 -2.09 24.77 11.57
C VAL A 163 -3.59 24.89 11.33
N LYS A 164 -4.42 24.16 12.10
CA LYS A 164 -5.88 24.22 11.98
C LYS A 164 -6.43 25.61 12.27
N LYS A 165 -5.86 26.30 13.26
CA LYS A 165 -6.21 27.69 13.55
C LYS A 165 -5.84 28.61 12.39
N ALA A 166 -4.61 28.52 11.88
CA ALA A 166 -4.16 29.32 10.74
C ALA A 166 -5.02 29.06 9.48
N LEU A 167 -5.40 27.80 9.22
CA LEU A 167 -6.29 27.45 8.12
C LEU A 167 -7.69 28.07 8.31
N HIS A 168 -8.26 27.95 9.51
CA HIS A 168 -9.55 28.55 9.81
C HIS A 168 -9.50 30.07 9.60
N ASP A 169 -8.48 30.75 10.13
CA ASP A 169 -8.29 32.18 9.99
C ASP A 169 -8.17 32.58 8.50
N PHE A 170 -7.42 31.82 7.70
CA PHE A 170 -7.31 32.01 6.25
C PHE A 170 -8.66 31.86 5.52
N LEU A 171 -9.46 30.83 5.88
CA LEU A 171 -10.75 30.56 5.23
C LEU A 171 -11.83 31.62 5.55
N GLN A 172 -11.75 32.27 6.72
CA GLN A 172 -12.73 33.28 7.15
C GLN A 172 -12.57 34.64 6.44
N ILE A 173 -11.47 34.87 5.71
CA ILE A 173 -11.23 36.16 5.07
C ILE A 173 -12.24 36.38 3.94
N SER A 174 -13.12 37.35 4.15
CA SER A 174 -14.17 37.76 3.21
C SER A 174 -13.64 38.71 2.14
N GLU A 175 -12.55 39.43 2.41
CA GLU A 175 -11.91 40.38 1.49
C GLU A 175 -11.28 39.71 0.26
N GLY A 176 -10.92 40.52 -0.74
CA GLY A 176 -10.28 40.05 -1.97
C GLY A 176 -8.86 39.52 -1.74
N ILE A 177 -8.38 38.69 -2.67
CA ILE A 177 -7.08 37.98 -2.63
C ILE A 177 -5.88 38.94 -2.45
N LYS A 178 -6.03 40.21 -2.84
CA LYS A 178 -4.99 41.24 -2.75
C LYS A 178 -5.03 42.07 -1.46
N SER A 179 -5.89 41.72 -0.51
CA SER A 179 -5.91 42.38 0.80
C SER A 179 -4.66 42.02 1.60
N SER A 180 -4.15 42.96 2.39
CA SER A 180 -3.04 42.69 3.31
C SER A 180 -3.38 41.61 4.33
N GLU A 181 -4.66 41.51 4.71
CA GLU A 181 -5.16 40.47 5.61
C GLU A 181 -5.06 39.08 4.98
N HIS A 182 -5.48 38.92 3.71
CA HIS A 182 -5.33 37.67 2.98
C HIS A 182 -3.86 37.24 2.89
N THR A 183 -2.98 38.14 2.48
CA THR A 183 -1.54 37.85 2.38
C THR A 183 -0.94 37.45 3.74
N GLN A 184 -1.34 38.13 4.82
CA GLN A 184 -0.83 37.80 6.16
C GLN A 184 -1.31 36.42 6.64
N ALA A 185 -2.57 36.08 6.43
CA ALA A 185 -3.10 34.77 6.81
C ALA A 185 -2.56 33.64 5.94
N GLU A 186 -2.37 33.88 4.64
CA GLU A 186 -1.72 32.95 3.72
C GLU A 186 -0.27 32.66 4.16
N PHE A 187 0.49 33.72 4.48
CA PHE A 187 1.85 33.58 4.98
C PHE A 187 1.91 32.79 6.29
N GLN A 188 1.00 33.08 7.23
CA GLN A 188 0.92 32.34 8.49
C GLN A 188 0.57 30.87 8.28
N LEU A 189 -0.40 30.57 7.41
CA LEU A 189 -0.75 29.20 7.06
C LEU A 189 0.44 28.46 6.43
N MET A 190 1.13 29.10 5.48
CA MET A 190 2.32 28.54 4.84
C MET A 190 3.44 28.23 5.84
N GLN A 191 3.67 29.12 6.81
CA GLN A 191 4.67 28.90 7.86
C GLN A 191 4.32 27.69 8.74
N GLU A 192 3.05 27.55 9.11
CA GLU A 192 2.59 26.45 9.95
C GLU A 192 2.60 25.11 9.20
N THR A 193 2.20 25.08 7.92
CA THR A 193 2.29 23.86 7.08
C THR A 193 3.72 23.47 6.79
N GLU A 194 4.63 24.42 6.55
CA GLU A 194 6.07 24.16 6.40
C GLU A 194 6.67 23.58 7.68
N THR A 195 6.28 24.11 8.84
CA THR A 195 6.72 23.59 10.14
C THR A 195 6.26 22.14 10.35
N TRP A 196 5.02 21.83 9.99
CA TRP A 196 4.51 20.45 10.06
C TRP A 196 5.22 19.53 9.06
N CYS A 197 5.40 19.97 7.81
CA CYS A 197 6.12 19.23 6.78
C CYS A 197 7.57 18.92 7.21
N SER A 198 8.26 19.90 7.83
CA SER A 198 9.60 19.72 8.39
C SER A 198 9.62 18.67 9.52
N ALA A 199 8.65 18.74 10.44
CA ALA A 199 8.52 17.74 11.51
C ALA A 199 8.29 16.32 10.96
N LEU A 200 7.44 16.18 9.93
CA LEU A 200 7.21 14.92 9.22
C LEU A 200 8.48 14.42 8.51
N SER A 201 9.19 15.30 7.81
CA SER A 201 10.47 14.98 7.14
C SER A 201 11.51 14.45 8.13
N HIS A 202 11.60 15.04 9.32
CA HIS A 202 12.50 14.58 10.37
C HIS A 202 12.15 13.19 10.90
N ARG A 203 10.86 12.85 10.99
CA ARG A 203 10.40 11.49 11.36
C ARG A 203 10.66 10.50 10.24
N ASP A 204 10.36 10.88 9.01
CA ASP A 204 10.51 10.05 7.81
C ASP A 204 11.95 9.55 7.61
N LYS A 205 12.96 10.33 8.01
CA LYS A 205 14.38 9.91 7.99
C LYS A 205 14.67 8.61 8.75
N ARG A 206 13.81 8.21 9.70
CA ARG A 206 13.93 6.97 10.49
C ARG A 206 13.13 5.81 9.90
N ILE A 207 12.33 6.07 8.87
CA ILE A 207 11.51 5.07 8.20
C ILE A 207 12.27 4.59 6.96
N PHE A 208 12.61 3.30 6.93
CA PHE A 208 13.22 2.68 5.75
C PHE A 208 12.17 2.44 4.67
N VAL A 209 12.59 2.49 3.39
CA VAL A 209 11.70 2.24 2.24
C VAL A 209 11.05 0.86 2.34
N ALA A 210 11.78 -0.15 2.81
CA ALA A 210 11.27 -1.51 3.01
C ALA A 210 10.10 -1.55 4.03
N HIS A 211 10.15 -0.75 5.09
CA HIS A 211 9.08 -0.69 6.09
C HIS A 211 7.83 0.01 5.51
N LEU A 212 8.02 1.11 4.78
CA LEU A 212 6.92 1.79 4.10
C LEU A 212 6.25 0.87 3.06
N ARG A 213 7.05 0.17 2.26
CA ARG A 213 6.60 -0.81 1.26
C ARG A 213 5.73 -1.89 1.89
N ARG A 214 6.24 -2.52 2.95
CA ARG A 214 5.53 -3.58 3.68
C ARG A 214 4.22 -3.04 4.27
N TYR A 215 4.25 -1.87 4.91
CA TYR A 215 3.04 -1.26 5.44
C TYR A 215 1.98 -1.00 4.36
N CYS A 216 2.38 -0.42 3.22
CA CYS A 216 1.49 -0.19 2.09
C CYS A 216 0.81 -1.47 1.59
N GLU A 217 1.50 -2.62 1.67
CA GLU A 217 1.00 -3.92 1.24
C GLU A 217 0.17 -4.66 2.29
N THR A 218 0.48 -4.51 3.57
CA THR A 218 -0.18 -5.27 4.65
C THR A 218 -1.29 -4.52 5.37
N THR A 219 -1.37 -3.20 5.23
CA THR A 219 -2.39 -2.38 5.91
C THR A 219 -3.81 -2.80 5.51
N LYS A 220 -4.70 -2.84 6.51
CA LYS A 220 -6.11 -3.15 6.35
C LYS A 220 -6.94 -2.08 7.08
N PRO A 221 -7.75 -1.28 6.37
CA PRO A 221 -7.97 -1.30 4.92
C PRO A 221 -6.72 -0.88 4.11
N PRO A 222 -6.66 -1.23 2.80
CA PRO A 222 -5.64 -0.73 1.90
C PRO A 222 -5.62 0.80 1.86
N LEU A 223 -4.44 1.40 1.65
CA LEU A 223 -4.32 2.85 1.51
C LEU A 223 -5.18 3.37 0.34
N SER A 224 -5.93 4.45 0.59
CA SER A 224 -6.72 5.12 -0.44
C SER A 224 -5.82 5.79 -1.48
N SER A 225 -6.36 6.06 -2.67
CA SER A 225 -5.64 6.81 -3.71
C SER A 225 -5.25 8.21 -3.20
N GLN A 226 -6.08 8.84 -2.37
CA GLN A 226 -5.79 10.14 -1.77
C GLN A 226 -4.58 10.08 -0.82
N ALA A 227 -4.46 8.99 -0.06
CA ALA A 227 -3.29 8.74 0.78
C ALA A 227 -2.00 8.63 -0.02
N LEU A 228 -2.05 7.87 -1.12
CA LEU A 228 -0.90 7.72 -2.02
C LEU A 228 -0.56 9.02 -2.74
N ILE A 229 -1.55 9.81 -3.17
CA ILE A 229 -1.34 11.14 -3.77
C ILE A 229 -0.67 12.09 -2.76
N SER A 230 -1.13 12.10 -1.51
CA SER A 230 -0.56 12.94 -0.45
C SER A 230 0.89 12.55 -0.13
N LEU A 231 1.20 11.25 -0.07
CA LEU A 231 2.57 10.76 0.08
C LEU A 231 3.45 11.11 -1.14
N ALA A 232 2.92 10.98 -2.36
CA ALA A 232 3.66 11.32 -3.58
C ALA A 232 4.02 12.82 -3.60
N ARG A 233 3.04 13.69 -3.30
CA ARG A 233 3.25 15.14 -3.15
C ARG A 233 4.29 15.45 -2.07
N PHE A 234 4.18 14.81 -0.91
CA PHE A 234 5.13 14.98 0.20
C PHE A 234 6.56 14.64 -0.22
N TYR A 235 6.81 13.44 -0.75
CA TYR A 235 8.17 13.05 -1.13
C TYR A 235 8.72 13.86 -2.31
N ARG A 236 7.88 14.25 -3.27
CA ARG A 236 8.31 15.12 -4.38
C ARG A 236 8.78 16.49 -3.88
N ASN A 237 8.16 17.02 -2.83
CA ASN A 237 8.49 18.35 -2.31
C ASN A 237 9.65 18.35 -1.30
N LEU A 238 10.16 17.18 -0.92
CA LEU A 238 11.35 17.07 -0.08
C LEU A 238 12.65 17.25 -0.91
N PRO A 239 13.76 17.66 -0.27
CA PRO A 239 15.06 17.67 -0.93
C PRO A 239 15.42 16.31 -1.52
N CYS A 240 15.87 16.31 -2.78
CA CYS A 240 16.23 15.09 -3.50
C CYS A 240 17.33 14.32 -2.75
N SER A 241 17.04 13.06 -2.43
CA SER A 241 17.99 12.09 -1.89
C SER A 241 17.59 10.69 -2.36
N GLU A 242 18.50 9.73 -2.30
CA GLU A 242 18.19 8.34 -2.68
C GLU A 242 17.00 7.78 -1.90
N SER A 243 16.95 7.99 -0.58
CA SER A 243 15.84 7.52 0.25
C SER A 243 14.51 8.15 -0.13
N VAL A 244 14.46 9.47 -0.37
CA VAL A 244 13.23 10.18 -0.75
C VAL A 244 12.76 9.69 -2.12
N ARG A 245 13.67 9.60 -3.08
CA ARG A 245 13.40 9.14 -4.45
C ARG A 245 12.86 7.71 -4.46
N SER A 246 13.43 6.80 -3.68
CA SER A 246 12.96 5.41 -3.59
C SER A 246 11.58 5.29 -2.93
N LYS A 247 11.26 6.14 -1.95
CA LYS A 247 9.90 6.19 -1.36
C LYS A 247 8.89 6.80 -2.32
N PHE A 248 9.27 7.84 -3.05
CA PHE A 248 8.45 8.43 -4.11
C PHE A 248 8.15 7.38 -5.19
N ASP A 249 9.19 6.72 -5.73
CA ASP A 249 9.08 5.63 -6.71
C ASP A 249 8.09 4.54 -6.28
N LEU A 250 8.23 4.07 -5.04
CA LEU A 250 7.32 3.11 -4.42
C LEU A 250 5.86 3.58 -4.44
N VAL A 251 5.62 4.80 -3.96
CA VAL A 251 4.27 5.35 -3.79
C VAL A 251 3.60 5.59 -5.14
N VAL A 252 4.30 6.20 -6.10
CA VAL A 252 3.73 6.46 -7.44
C VAL A 252 3.54 5.17 -8.23
N THR A 253 4.44 4.20 -8.11
CA THR A 253 4.24 2.87 -8.72
C THR A 253 2.98 2.21 -8.18
N ARG A 254 2.74 2.30 -6.86
CA ARG A 254 1.54 1.73 -6.24
C ARG A 254 0.27 2.49 -6.63
N LEU A 255 0.31 3.82 -6.70
CA LEU A 255 -0.82 4.67 -7.10
C LEU A 255 -1.35 4.32 -8.50
N PHE A 256 -0.44 4.02 -9.43
CA PHE A 256 -0.76 3.79 -10.84
C PHE A 256 -0.72 2.31 -11.27
N SER A 257 -0.73 1.39 -10.31
CA SER A 257 -0.83 -0.04 -10.59
C SER A 257 -1.96 -0.71 -9.81
N LYS A 258 -2.44 -1.83 -10.36
CA LYS A 258 -3.41 -2.73 -9.72
C LYS A 258 -2.81 -4.11 -9.59
N ASP A 259 -3.18 -4.80 -8.53
CA ASP A 259 -2.84 -6.21 -8.34
C ASP A 259 -3.64 -7.07 -9.32
N MET A 260 -2.96 -7.97 -10.03
CA MET A 260 -3.60 -8.98 -10.90
C MET A 260 -3.64 -10.37 -10.25
N GLY A 261 -3.18 -10.49 -9.00
CA GLY A 261 -2.97 -11.75 -8.33
C GLY A 261 -1.67 -12.43 -8.78
N GLY A 262 -1.32 -13.52 -8.09
CA GLY A 262 -0.09 -14.27 -8.36
C GLY A 262 1.16 -13.40 -8.27
N GLU A 263 1.13 -12.39 -7.40
CA GLU A 263 2.22 -11.45 -7.19
C GLU A 263 2.59 -10.57 -8.41
N LYS A 264 1.69 -10.46 -9.39
CA LYS A 264 1.85 -9.59 -10.57
C LYS A 264 1.03 -8.30 -10.48
N ARG A 265 1.47 -7.27 -11.21
CA ARG A 265 0.78 -5.98 -11.30
C ARG A 265 0.48 -5.61 -12.75
N VAL A 266 -0.53 -4.76 -12.93
CA VAL A 266 -0.83 -4.13 -14.22
C VAL A 266 -0.94 -2.63 -14.05
N LEU A 267 -0.54 -1.88 -15.09
CA LEU A 267 -0.75 -0.45 -15.15
C LEU A 267 -2.24 -0.11 -15.22
N VAL A 268 -2.64 0.95 -14.52
CA VAL A 268 -4.02 1.46 -14.59
C VAL A 268 -4.28 2.23 -15.89
N PHE A 269 -3.25 2.86 -16.44
CA PHE A 269 -3.31 3.74 -17.60
C PHE A 269 -2.20 3.39 -18.61
N SER A 270 -2.38 3.79 -19.87
CA SER A 270 -1.29 3.77 -20.84
C SER A 270 -0.17 4.72 -20.40
N ARG A 271 1.07 4.54 -20.89
CA ARG A 271 2.19 5.46 -20.56
C ARG A 271 1.85 6.91 -20.93
N ASN A 272 1.23 7.12 -22.09
CA ASN A 272 0.89 8.48 -22.56
C ASN A 272 -0.15 9.15 -21.65
N ASP A 273 -1.12 8.39 -21.15
CA ASP A 273 -2.12 8.91 -20.22
C ASP A 273 -1.52 9.11 -18.82
N LEU A 274 -0.61 8.23 -18.41
CA LEU A 274 0.13 8.37 -17.16
C LEU A 274 0.98 9.66 -17.13
N ILE A 275 1.62 10.01 -18.25
CA ILE A 275 2.36 11.28 -18.39
C ILE A 275 1.43 12.48 -18.18
N LYS A 276 0.23 12.46 -18.77
CA LYS A 276 -0.76 13.54 -18.62
C LYS A 276 -1.22 13.65 -17.17
N HIS A 277 -1.59 12.54 -16.54
CA HIS A 277 -2.02 12.53 -15.14
C HIS A 277 -0.93 13.00 -14.18
N LEU A 278 0.34 12.63 -14.42
CA LEU A 278 1.46 13.13 -13.64
C LEU A 278 1.67 14.63 -13.84
N ALA A 279 1.55 15.13 -15.07
CA ALA A 279 1.66 16.55 -15.37
C ALA A 279 0.53 17.37 -14.71
N GLU A 280 -0.71 16.86 -14.75
CA GLU A 280 -1.87 17.43 -14.04
C GLU A 280 -1.62 17.50 -12.53
N LEU A 281 -1.24 16.38 -11.91
CA LEU A 281 -0.93 16.33 -10.48
C LEU A 281 0.17 17.32 -10.10
N TYR A 282 1.25 17.41 -10.86
CA TYR A 282 2.35 18.33 -10.57
C TYR A 282 1.93 19.80 -10.73
N GLY A 283 1.06 20.09 -11.70
CA GLY A 283 0.45 21.41 -11.89
C GLY A 283 -0.43 21.80 -10.70
N ASP A 284 -1.28 20.89 -10.24
CA ASP A 284 -2.20 21.10 -9.12
C ASP A 284 -1.45 21.32 -7.80
N TRP A 285 -0.33 20.62 -7.60
CA TRP A 285 0.52 20.83 -6.43
C TRP A 285 1.28 22.17 -6.49
N SER A 286 1.20 22.87 -7.63
CA SER A 286 1.96 24.06 -8.01
C SER A 286 3.43 23.95 -7.61
N SER A 287 3.97 22.75 -7.81
CA SER A 287 5.31 22.45 -7.38
C SER A 287 6.28 23.02 -8.40
N ILE A 288 7.30 23.72 -7.93
CA ILE A 288 8.36 24.25 -8.79
C ILE A 288 8.97 23.05 -9.54
N PRO A 289 9.15 23.14 -10.87
CA PRO A 289 9.90 22.14 -11.61
C PRO A 289 11.27 21.95 -10.96
N LEU A 290 11.58 20.71 -10.57
CA LEU A 290 12.87 20.39 -9.94
C LEU A 290 14.02 20.30 -10.96
N TYR A 291 13.69 20.41 -12.24
CA TYR A 291 14.58 20.28 -13.39
C TYR A 291 14.23 21.36 -14.42
N SER A 292 15.17 21.67 -15.30
CA SER A 292 14.99 22.66 -16.37
C SER A 292 14.42 21.96 -17.59
N THR A 293 13.18 22.26 -17.98
CA THR A 293 12.54 21.62 -19.13
C THR A 293 13.27 21.87 -20.44
N GLU A 294 13.99 22.98 -20.57
CA GLU A 294 14.73 23.34 -21.80
C GLU A 294 16.15 22.77 -21.82
N GLU A 295 16.85 22.79 -20.69
CA GLU A 295 18.24 22.33 -20.62
C GLU A 295 18.33 20.79 -20.50
N ASP A 296 17.34 20.16 -19.84
CA ASP A 296 17.36 18.73 -19.53
C ASP A 296 16.56 17.88 -20.53
N GLU A 297 15.93 18.45 -21.57
CA GLU A 297 15.05 17.71 -22.49
C GLU A 297 15.75 16.49 -23.12
N SER A 298 16.98 16.69 -23.61
CA SER A 298 17.78 15.60 -24.18
C SER A 298 18.13 14.55 -23.13
N GLN A 299 18.45 14.96 -21.90
CA GLN A 299 18.74 14.04 -20.80
C GLN A 299 17.51 13.24 -20.39
N ILE A 300 16.33 13.87 -20.35
CA ILE A 300 15.04 13.23 -20.09
C ILE A 300 14.78 12.13 -21.12
N VAL A 301 14.86 12.45 -22.41
CA VAL A 301 14.58 11.47 -23.47
C VAL A 301 15.59 10.33 -23.44
N LEU A 302 16.89 10.63 -23.32
CA LEU A 302 17.93 9.59 -23.23
C LEU A 302 17.79 8.69 -22.01
N THR A 303 17.39 9.26 -20.87
CA THR A 303 17.18 8.47 -19.63
C THR A 303 15.94 7.59 -19.76
N ALA A 304 14.87 8.07 -20.39
CA ALA A 304 13.69 7.25 -20.68
C ALA A 304 14.04 6.05 -21.58
N LEU A 305 14.81 6.28 -22.66
CA LEU A 305 15.27 5.20 -23.55
C LEU A 305 16.12 4.15 -22.81
N LYS A 306 17.01 4.58 -21.91
CA LYS A 306 17.78 3.63 -21.08
C LYS A 306 16.88 2.73 -20.24
N PHE A 307 15.79 3.26 -19.67
CA PHE A 307 14.82 2.42 -18.95
C PHE A 307 14.10 1.43 -19.88
N GLU A 308 13.86 1.80 -21.14
CA GLU A 308 13.34 0.88 -22.15
C GLU A 308 14.31 -0.26 -22.46
N ASP A 309 15.60 0.03 -22.55
CA ASP A 309 16.63 -0.99 -22.71
C ASP A 309 16.62 -2.00 -21.55
N PHE A 310 16.47 -1.52 -20.31
CA PHE A 310 16.33 -2.41 -19.13
C PHE A 310 15.05 -3.25 -19.17
N MET A 311 13.94 -2.69 -19.65
CA MET A 311 12.70 -3.45 -19.83
C MET A 311 12.88 -4.57 -20.86
N ALA A 312 13.49 -4.25 -22.01
CA ALA A 312 13.75 -5.22 -23.07
C ALA A 312 14.74 -6.31 -22.62
N GLU A 313 15.80 -5.93 -21.90
CA GLU A 313 16.77 -6.88 -21.32
C GLU A 313 16.08 -7.84 -20.35
N ALA A 314 15.24 -7.33 -19.44
CA ALA A 314 14.50 -8.18 -18.52
C ALA A 314 13.53 -9.12 -19.26
N GLU A 315 12.71 -8.58 -20.17
CA GLU A 315 11.73 -9.35 -20.93
C GLU A 315 12.38 -10.45 -21.79
N GLY A 316 13.57 -10.17 -22.33
CA GLY A 316 14.36 -11.09 -23.15
C GLY A 316 15.11 -12.18 -22.36
N ALA A 317 15.29 -12.03 -21.05
CA ALA A 317 16.02 -13.03 -20.25
C ALA A 317 15.25 -14.36 -20.17
N ASP A 318 15.97 -15.47 -20.32
CA ASP A 318 15.40 -16.83 -20.29
C ASP A 318 15.48 -17.48 -18.90
N SER A 319 16.36 -16.95 -18.04
CA SER A 319 16.58 -17.47 -16.69
C SER A 319 16.85 -16.35 -15.71
N PHE A 320 16.60 -16.63 -14.42
CA PHE A 320 16.93 -15.68 -13.36
C PHE A 320 18.45 -15.52 -13.18
N ASP A 321 19.23 -16.58 -13.44
CA ASP A 321 20.70 -16.53 -13.41
C ASP A 321 21.28 -15.50 -14.37
N GLU A 322 20.71 -15.39 -15.58
CA GLU A 322 21.15 -14.43 -16.58
C GLU A 322 21.07 -12.98 -16.07
N LEU A 323 19.99 -12.62 -15.37
CA LEU A 323 19.83 -11.30 -14.79
C LEU A 323 20.83 -11.05 -13.64
N ILE A 324 21.14 -12.08 -12.87
CA ILE A 324 22.13 -12.00 -11.78
C ILE A 324 23.54 -11.83 -12.34
N ASP A 325 23.93 -12.67 -13.29
CA ASP A 325 25.27 -12.68 -13.87
C ASP A 325 25.59 -11.36 -14.58
N ASN A 326 24.56 -10.69 -15.13
CA ASN A 326 24.66 -9.37 -15.75
C ASN A 326 24.55 -8.20 -14.77
N ASP A 327 24.54 -8.44 -13.45
CA ASP A 327 24.38 -7.44 -12.39
C ASP A 327 23.18 -6.49 -12.63
N PHE A 328 22.09 -7.03 -13.17
CA PHE A 328 20.98 -6.26 -13.74
C PHE A 328 20.37 -5.28 -12.73
N PHE A 329 20.05 -5.75 -11.53
CA PHE A 329 19.35 -4.96 -10.51
C PHE A 329 20.21 -3.81 -9.97
N ASN A 330 21.53 -4.03 -9.83
CA ASN A 330 22.43 -2.97 -9.39
C ASN A 330 22.65 -1.93 -10.50
N ARG A 331 22.79 -2.35 -11.76
CA ARG A 331 22.84 -1.40 -12.89
C ARG A 331 21.56 -0.55 -12.99
N LEU A 332 20.39 -1.17 -12.81
CA LEU A 332 19.12 -0.46 -12.76
C LEU A 332 19.05 0.52 -11.58
N ARG A 333 19.51 0.10 -10.39
CA ARG A 333 19.60 0.98 -9.21
C ARG A 333 20.47 2.20 -9.49
N LEU A 334 21.65 2.00 -10.07
CA LEU A 334 22.58 3.07 -10.45
C LEU A 334 21.98 4.00 -11.52
N LEU A 335 21.23 3.48 -12.48
CA LEU A 335 20.51 4.31 -13.45
C LEU A 335 19.48 5.21 -12.74
N LYS A 336 18.64 4.63 -11.88
CA LYS A 336 17.65 5.40 -11.11
C LYS A 336 18.33 6.47 -10.24
N GLU A 337 19.49 6.17 -9.65
CA GLU A 337 20.30 7.10 -8.86
C GLU A 337 20.87 8.24 -9.72
N SER A 338 21.40 7.92 -10.89
CA SER A 338 21.96 8.91 -11.83
C SER A 338 20.94 9.90 -12.40
N ALA A 339 19.64 9.54 -12.41
CA ALA A 339 18.57 10.42 -12.88
C ALA A 339 18.37 11.65 -11.98
N ASN A 340 18.76 11.58 -10.70
CA ASN A 340 18.70 12.69 -9.74
C ASN A 340 17.38 13.48 -9.79
N GLN A 341 17.41 14.81 -10.04
CA GLN A 341 16.21 15.65 -10.09
C GLN A 341 15.34 15.39 -11.31
N VAL A 342 15.94 14.95 -12.42
CA VAL A 342 15.24 14.58 -13.66
C VAL A 342 14.34 13.36 -13.46
N PHE A 343 14.56 12.58 -12.39
CA PHE A 343 13.66 11.50 -11.94
C PHE A 343 12.19 11.95 -11.82
N TYR A 344 11.97 13.20 -11.40
CA TYR A 344 10.64 13.77 -11.19
C TYR A 344 10.02 14.36 -12.46
N ALA A 345 10.66 14.23 -13.62
CA ALA A 345 10.02 14.58 -14.89
C ALA A 345 8.88 13.59 -15.20
N PRO A 346 7.67 14.06 -15.61
CA PRO A 346 6.53 13.17 -15.87
C PRO A 346 6.84 12.00 -16.81
N LEU A 347 7.62 12.24 -17.87
CA LEU A 347 8.06 11.19 -18.79
C LEU A 347 8.93 10.13 -18.08
N ILE A 348 9.93 10.55 -17.31
CA ILE A 348 10.79 9.62 -16.56
C ILE A 348 10.00 8.84 -15.52
N THR A 349 9.19 9.54 -14.72
CA THR A 349 8.38 8.90 -13.68
C THR A 349 7.43 7.87 -14.29
N ALA A 350 6.75 8.19 -15.40
CA ALA A 350 5.86 7.25 -16.09
C ALA A 350 6.63 6.02 -16.62
N THR A 351 7.80 6.22 -17.24
CA THR A 351 8.64 5.13 -17.75
C THR A 351 9.16 4.25 -16.61
N ILE A 352 9.51 4.83 -15.45
CA ILE A 352 9.97 4.06 -14.27
C ILE A 352 8.84 3.23 -13.68
N ILE A 353 7.62 3.78 -13.57
CA ILE A 353 6.45 3.02 -13.08
C ILE A 353 6.23 1.80 -13.96
N GLU A 354 6.27 1.97 -15.29
CA GLU A 354 6.13 0.86 -16.23
C GLU A 354 7.30 -0.15 -16.12
N CYS A 355 8.53 0.35 -16.01
CA CYS A 355 9.75 -0.44 -15.83
C CYS A 355 9.65 -1.33 -14.59
N ASN A 356 9.26 -0.78 -13.44
CA ASN A 356 9.08 -1.50 -12.20
C ASN A 356 8.07 -2.66 -12.34
N ILE A 357 6.95 -2.40 -13.02
CA ILE A 357 5.87 -3.37 -13.20
C ILE A 357 6.33 -4.50 -14.14
N ARG A 358 6.91 -4.18 -15.30
CA ARG A 358 7.35 -5.18 -16.27
C ARG A 358 8.47 -6.05 -15.72
N ILE A 359 9.48 -5.45 -15.11
CA ILE A 359 10.59 -6.18 -14.47
C ILE A 359 10.08 -7.04 -13.31
N GLY A 360 9.20 -6.50 -12.47
CA GLY A 360 8.60 -7.25 -11.36
C GLY A 360 7.80 -8.46 -11.84
N ASN A 361 6.98 -8.29 -12.88
CA ASN A 361 6.20 -9.39 -13.45
C ASN A 361 7.09 -10.46 -14.08
N LYS A 362 8.12 -10.04 -14.83
CA LYS A 362 9.07 -10.97 -15.45
C LYS A 362 9.90 -11.72 -14.42
N TYR A 363 10.28 -11.06 -13.32
CA TYR A 363 10.92 -11.74 -12.19
C TYR A 363 10.04 -12.87 -11.64
N VAL A 364 8.75 -12.61 -11.42
CA VAL A 364 7.79 -13.66 -10.98
C VAL A 364 7.76 -14.82 -11.99
N ASP A 365 7.73 -14.52 -13.29
CA ASP A 365 7.75 -15.55 -14.34
C ASP A 365 9.04 -16.40 -14.33
N LEU A 366 10.20 -15.77 -14.17
CA LEU A 366 11.48 -16.47 -14.13
C LEU A 366 11.61 -17.36 -12.88
N ILE A 367 11.12 -16.90 -11.73
CA ILE A 367 11.09 -17.72 -10.51
C ILE A 367 10.16 -18.92 -10.67
N ASP A 368 9.00 -18.73 -11.31
CA ASP A 368 8.08 -19.82 -11.60
C ASP A 368 8.71 -20.89 -12.53
N ILE A 369 9.47 -20.46 -13.55
CA ILE A 369 10.21 -21.35 -14.45
C ILE A 369 11.28 -22.15 -13.68
N GLU A 370 12.06 -21.48 -12.83
CA GLU A 370 13.13 -22.12 -12.07
C GLU A 370 12.60 -23.10 -11.02
N ARG A 371 11.42 -22.84 -10.45
CA ARG A 371 10.72 -23.80 -9.60
C ARG A 371 10.30 -25.05 -10.34
N GLY A 372 9.92 -24.95 -11.62
CA GLY A 372 9.64 -26.12 -12.45
C GLY A 372 10.84 -27.06 -12.61
N LYS A 373 12.07 -26.54 -12.43
CA LYS A 373 13.34 -27.26 -12.64
C LYS A 373 14.01 -27.70 -11.33
N SER A 374 13.81 -26.96 -10.23
CA SER A 374 14.57 -27.09 -8.98
C SER A 374 13.70 -27.15 -7.73
N ASN A 375 14.17 -27.85 -6.69
CA ASN A 375 13.51 -27.88 -5.38
C ASN A 375 13.64 -26.51 -4.66
N ILE A 376 12.62 -26.12 -3.91
CA ILE A 376 12.49 -24.86 -3.14
C ILE A 376 13.73 -24.60 -2.27
N GLY A 377 14.26 -25.63 -1.60
CA GLY A 377 15.46 -25.51 -0.77
C GLY A 377 16.70 -25.07 -1.56
N ASN A 378 16.88 -25.59 -2.77
CA ASN A 378 18.00 -25.23 -3.63
C ASN A 378 17.85 -23.79 -4.18
N LEU A 379 16.63 -23.35 -4.48
CA LEU A 379 16.36 -21.98 -4.90
C LEU A 379 16.62 -20.99 -3.77
N GLN A 380 16.22 -21.33 -2.54
CA GLN A 380 16.50 -20.50 -1.38
C GLN A 380 17.99 -20.42 -1.07
N ASP A 381 18.72 -21.54 -1.15
CA ASP A 381 20.17 -21.54 -0.94
C ASP A 381 20.92 -20.75 -2.03
N LYS A 382 20.40 -20.76 -3.26
CA LYS A 382 21.00 -20.08 -4.40
C LYS A 382 20.71 -18.57 -4.44
N TYR A 383 19.51 -18.16 -4.03
CA TYR A 383 19.03 -16.78 -4.27
C TYR A 383 18.48 -16.05 -3.02
N GLY A 384 18.18 -16.76 -1.94
CA GLY A 384 17.22 -16.35 -0.91
C GLY A 384 17.63 -15.29 0.10
N PHE A 385 18.68 -14.50 -0.12
CA PHE A 385 18.97 -13.34 0.75
C PHE A 385 19.66 -12.17 0.04
N LEU A 386 20.60 -12.44 -0.87
CA LEU A 386 21.38 -11.37 -1.51
C LEU A 386 20.55 -10.53 -2.49
N TYR A 387 19.47 -11.08 -3.04
CA TYR A 387 18.71 -10.43 -4.11
C TYR A 387 17.35 -9.89 -3.68
N ASP A 388 16.72 -10.39 -2.61
CA ASP A 388 15.37 -9.99 -2.21
C ASP A 388 15.24 -8.48 -2.00
N GLN A 389 16.24 -7.85 -1.37
CA GLN A 389 16.24 -6.39 -1.15
C GLN A 389 16.46 -5.62 -2.47
N ALA A 390 17.46 -6.01 -3.26
CA ALA A 390 17.77 -5.35 -4.52
C ALA A 390 16.59 -5.44 -5.50
N ILE A 391 15.96 -6.61 -5.62
CA ILE A 391 14.78 -6.81 -6.47
C ILE A 391 13.60 -5.99 -5.96
N SER A 392 13.34 -6.01 -4.65
CA SER A 392 12.21 -5.27 -4.08
C SER A 392 12.38 -3.76 -4.26
N ASP A 393 13.63 -3.27 -4.18
CA ASP A 393 13.98 -1.87 -4.45
C ASP A 393 13.91 -1.52 -5.94
N SER A 394 14.31 -2.43 -6.82
CA SER A 394 14.19 -2.26 -8.27
C SER A 394 12.75 -2.25 -8.77
N THR A 395 11.87 -3.04 -8.15
CA THR A 395 10.48 -3.28 -8.61
C THR A 395 9.42 -2.53 -7.81
N SER A 396 9.81 -1.82 -6.75
CA SER A 396 8.88 -1.09 -5.87
C SER A 396 7.77 -2.00 -5.31
N LYS A 397 8.12 -3.26 -4.99
CA LYS A 397 7.23 -4.30 -4.48
C LYS A 397 7.98 -5.22 -3.53
N THR A 398 7.36 -5.69 -2.45
CA THR A 398 8.01 -6.70 -1.60
C THR A 398 7.97 -8.02 -2.34
N LEU A 399 9.13 -8.47 -2.81
CA LEU A 399 9.30 -9.74 -3.48
C LEU A 399 10.29 -10.55 -2.66
N GLN A 400 9.75 -11.30 -1.70
CA GLN A 400 10.53 -12.26 -0.92
C GLN A 400 10.42 -13.61 -1.58
N LEU A 401 11.53 -14.11 -2.12
CA LEU A 401 11.57 -15.39 -2.83
C LEU A 401 10.95 -16.53 -2.02
N VAL A 402 11.21 -16.57 -0.71
CA VAL A 402 10.70 -17.61 0.19
C VAL A 402 9.18 -17.56 0.34
N GLU A 403 8.58 -16.37 0.33
CA GLU A 403 7.13 -16.19 0.44
C GLU A 403 6.45 -16.58 -0.88
N LEU A 404 7.01 -16.15 -2.02
CA LEU A 404 6.54 -16.52 -3.36
C LEU A 404 6.50 -18.04 -3.56
N LEU A 405 7.55 -18.73 -3.11
CA LEU A 405 7.66 -20.18 -3.24
C LEU A 405 6.65 -20.93 -2.35
N LYS A 406 6.35 -20.40 -1.15
CA LYS A 406 5.43 -21.01 -0.17
C LYS A 406 3.96 -20.79 -0.52
N GLU A 407 3.59 -19.61 -1.02
CA GLU A 407 2.20 -19.25 -1.26
C GLU A 407 1.57 -20.14 -2.34
N LYS A 408 2.28 -20.37 -3.45
CA LYS A 408 1.80 -21.28 -4.51
C LYS A 408 1.84 -22.76 -4.11
N GLU A 409 2.71 -23.19 -3.19
CA GLU A 409 2.62 -24.57 -2.65
C GLU A 409 1.31 -24.80 -1.90
N LYS A 410 0.79 -23.79 -1.21
CA LYS A 410 -0.53 -23.85 -0.58
C LYS A 410 -1.65 -23.90 -1.62
N VAL A 411 -1.60 -23.02 -2.62
CA VAL A 411 -2.60 -23.00 -3.71
C VAL A 411 -2.68 -24.35 -4.44
N LEU A 412 -1.54 -24.96 -4.78
CA LEU A 412 -1.52 -26.27 -5.44
C LEU A 412 -2.08 -27.39 -4.55
N LYS A 413 -1.80 -27.36 -3.23
CA LYS A 413 -2.34 -28.35 -2.29
C LYS A 413 -3.85 -28.16 -2.08
N ASP A 414 -4.33 -26.93 -2.06
CA ASP A 414 -5.74 -26.61 -1.89
C ASP A 414 -6.55 -26.95 -3.15
N GLU A 415 -5.98 -26.78 -4.36
CA GLU A 415 -6.58 -27.25 -5.62
C GLU A 415 -6.60 -28.78 -5.74
N GLU A 416 -5.58 -29.48 -5.25
CA GLU A 416 -5.51 -30.95 -5.27
C GLU A 416 -6.51 -31.60 -4.30
N ILE A 417 -6.88 -30.91 -3.21
CA ILE A 417 -7.89 -31.36 -2.23
C ILE A 417 -9.33 -31.08 -2.72
N ALA A 418 -9.53 -30.13 -3.64
CA ALA A 418 -10.85 -29.74 -4.15
C ALA A 418 -11.40 -30.65 -5.27
N VAL A 419 -10.66 -31.67 -5.72
CA VAL A 419 -11.14 -32.65 -6.71
C VAL A 419 -11.79 -33.85 -6.00
N PRO A 420 -13.13 -34.04 -6.08
CA PRO A 420 -13.75 -35.24 -5.53
C PRO A 420 -13.35 -36.48 -6.35
N PRO A 421 -13.11 -37.64 -5.70
CA PRO A 421 -12.61 -38.83 -6.39
C PRO A 421 -13.74 -39.46 -7.20
N THR A 422 -13.86 -39.10 -8.48
CA THR A 422 -14.75 -39.78 -9.41
C THR A 422 -13.99 -40.46 -10.55
N ALA A 423 -14.22 -41.77 -10.60
CA ALA A 423 -14.05 -42.70 -11.71
C ALA A 423 -12.64 -43.05 -12.21
N LYS A 424 -12.18 -44.22 -11.75
CA LYS A 424 -11.22 -45.11 -12.43
C LYS A 424 -11.48 -45.18 -13.94
N PRO A 425 -10.46 -45.02 -14.81
CA PRO A 425 -10.49 -45.58 -16.14
C PRO A 425 -9.89 -46.99 -16.13
N ALA A 426 -10.59 -47.89 -16.80
CA ALA A 426 -10.31 -49.30 -16.92
C ALA A 426 -8.95 -49.61 -17.57
N ALA A 427 -8.38 -50.73 -17.11
CA ALA A 427 -7.17 -51.35 -17.61
C ALA A 427 -7.17 -51.54 -19.13
N ARG A 428 -6.13 -51.05 -19.81
CA ARG A 428 -5.78 -51.47 -21.17
C ARG A 428 -4.43 -52.17 -21.14
N LYS A 429 -4.48 -53.49 -21.24
CA LYS A 429 -3.33 -54.38 -21.45
C LYS A 429 -2.66 -54.02 -22.78
N ILE A 430 -1.38 -53.67 -22.76
CA ILE A 430 -0.51 -53.84 -23.92
C ILE A 430 0.62 -54.79 -23.53
N SER A 431 0.58 -55.92 -24.22
CA SER A 431 1.56 -57.00 -24.22
C SER A 431 2.80 -56.55 -25.00
N GLN A 432 3.97 -56.56 -24.37
CA GLN A 432 5.22 -56.78 -25.09
C GLN A 432 6.06 -57.84 -24.37
N LYS A 433 6.11 -59.01 -25.04
CA LYS A 433 7.13 -60.04 -24.86
C LYS A 433 8.48 -59.46 -25.32
N SER A 434 9.53 -59.65 -24.54
CA SER A 434 10.86 -59.98 -25.07
C SER A 434 11.65 -60.75 -24.02
N ALA A 435 12.31 -61.79 -24.50
CA ALA A 435 12.89 -62.87 -23.75
C ALA A 435 14.38 -62.63 -23.44
N VAL A 436 14.77 -63.02 -22.22
CA VAL A 436 15.91 -63.86 -21.82
C VAL A 436 17.31 -63.53 -22.39
N ILE A 437 18.24 -63.26 -21.45
CA ILE A 437 19.58 -63.86 -21.19
C ILE A 437 20.22 -62.87 -20.18
N GLY A 438 20.63 -63.16 -18.94
CA GLY A 438 21.04 -64.37 -18.28
C GLY A 438 22.44 -64.13 -17.67
N LYS A 439 22.55 -63.82 -16.37
CA LYS A 439 23.66 -64.31 -15.52
C LYS A 439 23.47 -64.00 -14.02
N LYS A 440 23.52 -65.09 -13.26
CA LYS A 440 23.59 -65.20 -11.79
C LYS A 440 24.94 -64.70 -11.28
N THR A 441 24.99 -64.11 -10.08
CA THR A 441 25.88 -64.58 -9.00
C THR A 441 25.27 -64.25 -7.63
N LYS A 442 25.06 -65.30 -6.83
CA LYS A 442 24.75 -65.25 -5.39
C LYS A 442 26.02 -64.86 -4.62
N THR A 443 25.89 -64.13 -3.50
CA THR A 443 26.59 -64.54 -2.26
C THR A 443 25.74 -64.17 -1.04
N GLU A 444 25.49 -65.17 -0.20
CA GLU A 444 24.79 -65.12 1.09
C GLU A 444 25.74 -64.57 2.18
N THR A 445 25.21 -63.87 3.18
CA THR A 445 25.79 -63.95 4.53
C THR A 445 24.69 -63.79 5.60
N LYS A 446 24.74 -64.70 6.57
CA LYS A 446 23.73 -65.00 7.62
C LYS A 446 23.66 -63.94 8.74
N PRO A 447 22.55 -63.90 9.50
CA PRO A 447 22.40 -63.12 10.73
C PRO A 447 22.73 -63.94 11.99
N THR A 448 23.07 -63.28 13.10
CA THR A 448 23.13 -63.88 14.46
C THR A 448 22.81 -62.82 15.54
N PRO A 449 22.34 -63.21 16.74
CA PRO A 449 21.30 -62.48 17.48
C PRO A 449 21.64 -62.01 18.93
N VAL A 450 20.84 -61.04 19.41
CA VAL A 450 20.31 -60.81 20.79
C VAL A 450 21.29 -60.48 21.95
N LYS A 451 21.02 -59.37 22.68
CA LYS A 451 20.61 -59.37 24.11
C LYS A 451 20.13 -57.99 24.64
N PRO A 452 19.24 -57.96 25.67
CA PRO A 452 18.60 -56.76 26.24
C PRO A 452 19.25 -56.31 27.56
N VAL A 453 19.23 -54.99 27.86
CA VAL A 453 19.64 -54.39 29.16
C VAL A 453 18.79 -53.12 29.33
N GLU A 454 17.70 -53.18 30.09
CA GLU A 454 17.51 -52.78 31.52
C GLU A 454 17.13 -51.32 31.75
N LYS A 455 16.22 -51.18 32.72
CA LYS A 455 15.50 -49.98 33.15
C LYS A 455 16.39 -49.10 34.03
N THR A 456 16.28 -47.78 33.88
CA THR A 456 16.55 -46.84 34.97
C THR A 456 15.47 -45.77 35.00
N LYS A 457 14.77 -45.73 36.13
CA LYS A 457 13.80 -44.71 36.53
C LYS A 457 14.53 -43.56 37.23
N ASP A 458 13.81 -42.44 37.26
CA ASP A 458 13.84 -41.37 38.27
C ASP A 458 15.10 -40.50 38.37
N GLU A 459 15.09 -39.39 37.60
CA GLU A 459 15.79 -38.15 37.96
C GLU A 459 15.15 -36.96 37.21
N PHE A 460 13.87 -36.69 37.50
CA PHE A 460 13.24 -35.41 37.16
C PHE A 460 12.93 -34.67 38.46
N PHE A 461 13.14 -33.35 38.44
CA PHE A 461 12.96 -32.37 39.52
C PHE A 461 14.18 -32.00 40.37
N THR A 462 15.24 -31.56 39.70
CA THR A 462 16.05 -30.43 40.21
C THR A 462 15.80 -29.19 39.34
N ALA A 463 14.57 -28.69 39.35
CA ALA A 463 14.23 -27.42 38.71
C ALA A 463 14.86 -26.25 39.49
N ASN A 464 15.44 -25.30 38.77
CA ASN A 464 16.07 -24.12 39.35
C ASN A 464 15.01 -23.26 40.07
N LYS A 465 15.13 -23.13 41.40
CA LYS A 465 14.17 -22.43 42.27
C LYS A 465 13.90 -20.99 41.80
N TRP A 466 14.90 -20.33 41.20
CA TRP A 466 14.76 -18.97 40.66
C TRP A 466 13.82 -18.90 39.47
N LEU A 467 13.78 -19.93 38.64
CA LEU A 467 12.94 -19.98 37.45
C LEU A 467 11.47 -20.21 37.83
N LEU A 468 11.24 -20.97 38.91
CA LEU A 468 9.90 -21.19 39.47
C LEU A 468 9.36 -19.91 40.12
N ILE A 469 10.21 -19.17 40.86
CA ILE A 469 9.85 -17.87 41.43
C ILE A 469 9.52 -16.85 40.32
N ALA A 470 10.34 -16.78 39.27
CA ALA A 470 10.10 -15.87 38.15
C ALA A 470 8.77 -16.18 37.45
N ALA A 471 8.48 -17.46 37.18
CA ALA A 471 7.22 -17.87 36.57
C ALA A 471 5.99 -17.48 37.43
N LEU A 472 6.08 -17.66 38.75
CA LEU A 472 5.01 -17.33 39.68
C LEU A 472 4.75 -15.81 39.76
N LEU A 473 5.82 -15.02 39.64
CA LEU A 473 5.75 -13.56 39.64
C LEU A 473 5.11 -13.02 38.35
N THR A 474 5.39 -13.63 37.19
CA THR A 474 4.74 -13.27 35.92
C THR A 474 3.24 -13.54 35.94
N VAL A 475 2.80 -14.66 36.54
CA VAL A 475 1.38 -14.98 36.69
C VAL A 475 0.68 -13.97 37.60
N LEU A 476 1.31 -13.57 38.71
CA LEU A 476 0.78 -12.53 39.61
C LEU A 476 0.63 -11.17 38.93
N ILE A 477 1.62 -10.77 38.11
CA ILE A 477 1.53 -9.52 37.33
C ILE A 477 0.36 -9.59 36.34
N GLY A 478 0.22 -10.70 35.61
CA GLY A 478 -0.89 -10.91 34.68
C GLY A 478 -2.25 -10.82 35.38
N PHE A 479 -2.39 -11.44 36.55
CA PHE A 479 -3.62 -11.39 37.34
C PHE A 479 -3.95 -9.98 37.86
N SER A 480 -2.93 -9.22 38.28
CA SER A 480 -3.12 -7.83 38.74
C SER A 480 -3.57 -6.88 37.63
N LEU A 481 -3.07 -7.07 36.40
CA LEU A 481 -3.50 -6.31 35.23
C LEU A 481 -4.93 -6.66 34.83
N TYR A 482 -5.30 -7.94 34.90
CA TYR A 482 -6.66 -8.41 34.63
C TYR A 482 -7.68 -7.79 35.59
N LEU A 483 -7.40 -7.77 36.89
CA LEU A 483 -8.30 -7.15 37.88
C LEU A 483 -8.42 -5.63 37.69
N ARG A 484 -7.32 -4.94 37.33
CA ARG A 484 -7.34 -3.50 37.08
C ARG A 484 -8.14 -3.14 35.82
N SER A 485 -8.08 -3.97 34.79
CA SER A 485 -8.88 -3.82 33.58
C SER A 485 -10.38 -3.96 33.87
N ASN A 486 -10.75 -4.90 34.74
CA ASN A 486 -12.16 -5.17 35.03
C ASN A 486 -12.80 -4.16 36.01
N SER A 487 -11.99 -3.43 36.77
CA SER A 487 -12.47 -2.44 37.76
C SER A 487 -12.82 -1.06 37.15
N SER A 488 -12.61 -0.84 35.86
CA SER A 488 -12.83 0.49 35.22
C SER A 488 -14.20 0.65 34.55
N GLY A 489 -15.19 -0.16 34.96
CA GLY A 489 -16.57 -0.05 34.49
C GLY A 489 -17.30 1.18 35.07
N ASN A 490 -17.95 1.92 34.19
CA ASN A 490 -18.90 3.03 34.41
C ASN A 490 -18.31 4.41 34.68
N LYS A 491 -18.01 5.13 33.58
CA LYS A 491 -18.42 6.54 33.37
C LYS A 491 -18.41 6.83 31.86
N THR A 492 -19.58 6.74 31.25
CA THR A 492 -19.86 7.18 29.88
C THR A 492 -19.99 8.70 29.86
N THR A 493 -19.03 9.39 29.24
CA THR A 493 -19.19 10.79 28.83
C THR A 493 -19.67 10.82 27.38
N GLY A 494 -20.97 11.06 27.19
CA GLY A 494 -21.60 11.14 25.87
C GLY A 494 -21.22 12.41 25.11
N SER A 495 -21.12 12.30 23.79
CA SER A 495 -21.06 13.44 22.87
C SER A 495 -22.42 14.15 22.85
N THR A 496 -22.37 15.47 22.84
CA THR A 496 -23.38 16.34 23.46
C THR A 496 -24.65 16.61 22.63
N ASN A 497 -24.86 16.02 21.44
CA ASN A 497 -25.94 16.49 20.53
C ASN A 497 -26.79 15.42 19.79
N VAL A 498 -26.69 14.12 20.09
CA VAL A 498 -27.54 13.12 19.41
C VAL A 498 -28.88 12.95 20.15
N LYS A 499 -29.99 13.31 19.49
CA LYS A 499 -31.35 13.10 20.03
C LYS A 499 -31.97 11.86 19.39
N LYS A 500 -32.18 10.79 20.17
CA LYS A 500 -32.93 9.62 19.70
C LYS A 500 -34.41 9.98 19.51
N VAL A 501 -34.98 9.62 18.36
CA VAL A 501 -36.41 9.83 18.08
C VAL A 501 -37.18 8.64 18.62
N ASN A 502 -38.15 8.88 19.51
CA ASN A 502 -39.01 7.80 19.98
C ASN A 502 -39.99 7.39 18.86
N LEU A 503 -39.83 6.17 18.37
CA LEU A 503 -40.64 5.59 17.29
C LEU A 503 -41.87 4.83 17.80
N GLU A 504 -41.98 4.55 19.10
CA GLU A 504 -43.00 3.66 19.69
C GLU A 504 -44.44 4.14 19.49
N ASN A 505 -44.65 5.44 19.25
CA ASN A 505 -45.96 6.05 19.03
C ASN A 505 -46.16 6.56 17.59
N SER A 506 -45.28 6.19 16.65
CA SER A 506 -45.31 6.70 15.28
C SER A 506 -45.75 5.63 14.28
N SER A 507 -46.51 6.03 13.26
CA SER A 507 -46.80 5.21 12.09
C SER A 507 -45.55 4.74 11.32
N LEU A 508 -44.39 5.32 11.63
CA LEU A 508 -43.09 4.98 11.06
C LEU A 508 -42.45 3.72 11.67
N GLN A 509 -42.94 3.22 12.81
CA GLN A 509 -42.37 2.02 13.47
C GLN A 509 -42.42 0.77 12.58
N GLN A 510 -43.39 0.70 11.66
CA GLN A 510 -43.53 -0.42 10.73
C GLN A 510 -42.44 -0.45 9.64
N TYR A 511 -41.69 0.64 9.48
CA TYR A 511 -40.75 0.85 8.39
C TYR A 511 -39.34 1.22 8.87
N LEU A 512 -39.20 1.79 10.07
CA LEU A 512 -37.92 2.19 10.65
C LEU A 512 -37.62 1.40 11.93
N GLN A 513 -36.43 0.81 11.99
CA GLN A 513 -35.93 0.10 13.16
C GLN A 513 -35.43 1.08 14.23
N THR A 514 -34.66 2.09 13.81
CA THR A 514 -34.14 3.15 14.68
C THR A 514 -34.11 4.47 13.93
N ALA A 515 -34.34 5.58 14.63
CA ALA A 515 -34.19 6.92 14.08
C ALA A 515 -33.52 7.83 15.09
N GLN A 516 -32.55 8.62 14.63
CA GLN A 516 -31.83 9.59 15.45
C GLN A 516 -31.68 10.90 14.68
N ILE A 517 -31.73 12.01 15.41
CA ILE A 517 -31.46 13.34 14.85
C ILE A 517 -30.02 13.69 15.21
N ASN A 518 -29.23 13.94 14.18
CA ASN A 518 -27.85 14.40 14.27
C ASN A 518 -27.75 15.77 13.59
N GLY A 519 -27.67 16.84 14.40
CA GLY A 519 -27.70 18.20 13.90
C GLY A 519 -29.01 18.52 13.17
N ASP A 520 -28.93 18.74 11.86
CA ASP A 520 -30.04 19.11 10.98
C ASP A 520 -30.61 17.92 10.19
N THR A 521 -30.09 16.71 10.40
CA THR A 521 -30.39 15.52 9.61
C THR A 521 -31.00 14.41 10.48
N LEU A 522 -32.10 13.84 10.01
CA LEU A 522 -32.67 12.61 10.56
C LEU A 522 -32.03 11.41 9.86
N GLU A 523 -31.33 10.59 10.63
CA GLU A 523 -30.79 9.30 10.18
C GLU A 523 -31.72 8.18 10.67
N GLY A 524 -32.26 7.39 9.74
CA GLY A 524 -33.14 6.27 10.03
C GLY A 524 -32.63 4.96 9.43
N VAL A 525 -32.63 3.87 10.20
CA VAL A 525 -32.36 2.52 9.67
C VAL A 525 -33.70 1.88 9.31
N VAL A 526 -33.87 1.48 8.04
CA VAL A 526 -35.11 0.87 7.56
C VAL A 526 -35.20 -0.62 7.92
N LEU A 527 -36.42 -1.10 8.12
CA LEU A 527 -36.73 -2.53 8.27
C LEU A 527 -36.79 -3.22 6.90
N PRO A 528 -36.65 -4.56 6.82
CA PRO A 528 -36.82 -5.32 5.57
C PRO A 528 -38.18 -5.12 4.88
N SER A 529 -39.20 -4.63 5.61
CA SER A 529 -40.49 -4.23 5.05
C SER A 529 -40.37 -3.11 4.01
N TRP A 530 -39.29 -2.32 4.07
CA TRP A 530 -38.97 -1.29 3.08
C TRP A 530 -38.76 -1.86 1.69
N ASP A 531 -38.06 -2.99 1.54
CA ASP A 531 -37.72 -3.56 0.24
C ASP A 531 -38.93 -4.08 -0.54
N VAL A 532 -40.00 -4.41 0.18
CA VAL A 532 -41.28 -4.88 -0.38
C VAL A 532 -42.13 -3.72 -0.90
N LEU A 533 -41.81 -2.47 -0.56
CA LEU A 533 -42.57 -1.29 -1.01
C LEU A 533 -42.28 -0.95 -2.47
N THR A 534 -43.32 -0.52 -3.19
CA THR A 534 -43.16 0.04 -4.53
C THR A 534 -42.42 1.38 -4.46
N PRO A 535 -41.70 1.80 -5.52
CA PRO A 535 -40.95 3.06 -5.53
C PRO A 535 -41.80 4.28 -5.16
N GLU A 536 -43.07 4.32 -5.58
CA GLU A 536 -44.00 5.40 -5.30
C GLU A 536 -44.32 5.49 -3.80
N LYS A 537 -44.49 4.33 -3.15
CA LYS A 537 -44.74 4.26 -1.69
C LYS A 537 -43.50 4.63 -0.90
N LYS A 538 -42.30 4.27 -1.38
CA LYS A 538 -41.02 4.68 -0.76
C LYS A 538 -40.86 6.20 -0.81
N GLU A 539 -41.17 6.81 -1.94
CA GLU A 539 -41.12 8.27 -2.12
C GLU A 539 -42.16 8.99 -1.24
N GLU A 540 -43.39 8.47 -1.16
CA GLU A 540 -44.43 9.00 -0.29
C GLU A 540 -44.03 8.94 1.19
N LEU A 541 -43.39 7.84 1.61
CA LEU A 541 -42.93 7.67 2.99
C LEU A 541 -41.78 8.63 3.32
N LEU A 542 -40.81 8.81 2.41
CA LEU A 542 -39.76 9.83 2.54
C LEU A 542 -40.34 11.24 2.64
N LYS A 543 -41.33 11.58 1.81
CA LYS A 543 -42.05 12.88 1.88
C LYS A 543 -42.69 13.09 3.24
N LYS A 544 -43.35 12.07 3.79
CA LYS A 544 -43.98 12.13 5.12
C LYS A 544 -42.96 12.31 6.24
N ILE A 545 -41.83 11.59 6.20
CA ILE A 545 -40.75 11.75 7.19
C ILE A 545 -40.17 13.15 7.12
N TYR A 546 -39.87 13.63 5.91
CA TYR A 546 -39.32 14.96 5.65
C TYR A 546 -40.26 16.07 6.12
N ALA A 547 -41.56 15.98 5.81
CA ALA A 547 -42.55 16.96 6.25
C ALA A 547 -42.65 17.08 7.78
N SER A 548 -42.39 15.99 8.53
CA SER A 548 -42.36 16.05 10.00
C SER A 548 -41.07 16.65 10.58
N GLY A 549 -40.09 16.97 9.74
CA GLY A 549 -38.80 17.52 10.15
C GLY A 549 -38.85 18.93 10.71
N THR A 550 -39.72 19.80 10.18
CA THR A 550 -39.87 21.17 10.68
C THR A 550 -40.30 21.22 12.14
N ASP A 551 -41.16 20.28 12.56
CA ASP A 551 -41.67 20.22 13.94
C ASP A 551 -40.68 19.55 14.90
N LYS A 552 -39.78 18.71 14.36
CA LYS A 552 -38.84 17.89 15.13
C LYS A 552 -37.40 18.40 15.09
N GLY A 553 -37.12 19.47 14.34
CA GLY A 553 -35.83 20.15 14.30
C GLY A 553 -34.81 19.59 13.32
N TYR A 554 -35.26 18.95 12.23
CA TYR A 554 -34.38 18.50 11.14
C TYR A 554 -34.90 18.96 9.77
N VAL A 555 -33.99 19.21 8.84
CA VAL A 555 -34.25 19.70 7.47
C VAL A 555 -33.75 18.74 6.40
N LYS A 556 -33.15 17.61 6.78
CA LYS A 556 -32.74 16.53 5.88
C LYS A 556 -33.12 15.17 6.45
N VAL A 557 -33.35 14.21 5.57
CA VAL A 557 -33.62 12.81 5.94
C VAL A 557 -32.71 11.90 5.13
N GLN A 558 -32.04 10.98 5.81
CA GLN A 558 -31.24 9.92 5.23
C GLN A 558 -31.69 8.59 5.80
N LEU A 559 -32.11 7.68 4.92
CA LEU A 559 -32.52 6.33 5.26
C LEU A 559 -31.45 5.33 4.82
N LEU A 560 -31.04 4.47 5.74
CA LEU A 560 -30.03 3.44 5.55
C LEU A 560 -30.67 2.06 5.69
N ASN A 561 -30.21 1.08 4.91
CA ASN A 561 -30.53 -0.33 5.16
C ASN A 561 -29.72 -0.87 6.36
N PRO A 562 -30.00 -2.11 6.84
CA PRO A 562 -29.21 -2.72 7.91
C PRO A 562 -27.71 -2.92 7.60
N GLU A 563 -27.31 -2.87 6.32
CA GLU A 563 -25.91 -2.93 5.86
C GLU A 563 -25.23 -1.55 5.88
N GLY A 564 -25.94 -0.48 6.24
CA GLY A 564 -25.42 0.90 6.25
C GLY A 564 -25.45 1.60 4.89
N LYS A 565 -26.04 1.01 3.84
CA LYS A 565 -26.17 1.64 2.51
C LYS A 565 -27.39 2.57 2.47
N ALA A 566 -27.22 3.72 1.82
CA ALA A 566 -28.31 4.68 1.64
C ALA A 566 -29.38 4.15 0.68
N VAL A 567 -30.62 4.09 1.15
CA VAL A 567 -31.79 3.62 0.38
C VAL A 567 -32.81 4.74 0.10
N GLY A 568 -32.65 5.90 0.72
CA GLY A 568 -33.54 7.03 0.48
C GLY A 568 -33.02 8.32 1.09
N ASN A 569 -33.09 9.42 0.34
CA ASN A 569 -32.67 10.74 0.77
C ASN A 569 -33.78 11.76 0.50
N ALA A 570 -34.02 12.69 1.42
CA ALA A 570 -34.93 13.81 1.22
C ALA A 570 -34.36 15.12 1.78
N ALA A 571 -34.38 16.16 0.95
CA ALA A 571 -33.99 17.54 1.24
C ALA A 571 -34.94 18.52 0.52
N ALA A 572 -34.84 19.82 0.80
CA ALA A 572 -35.78 20.86 0.37
C ALA A 572 -36.16 20.88 -1.12
N GLN A 573 -35.29 20.39 -2.00
CA GLN A 573 -35.52 20.40 -3.45
C GLN A 573 -35.40 19.01 -4.10
N LYS A 574 -35.12 17.96 -3.32
CA LYS A 574 -34.75 16.65 -3.86
C LYS A 574 -35.22 15.53 -2.94
N ILE A 575 -36.02 14.63 -3.48
CA ILE A 575 -36.40 13.37 -2.83
C ILE A 575 -36.00 12.25 -3.78
N GLU A 576 -35.10 11.40 -3.33
CA GLU A 576 -34.56 10.30 -4.12
C GLU A 576 -34.71 8.99 -3.37
N VAL A 577 -35.36 8.03 -4.01
CA VAL A 577 -35.35 6.63 -3.58
C VAL A 577 -34.17 5.97 -4.29
N LEU A 578 -33.17 5.53 -3.52
CA LEU A 578 -31.99 4.87 -4.06
C LEU A 578 -32.28 3.37 -4.20
N LYS A 579 -31.82 2.79 -5.32
CA LYS A 579 -31.83 1.33 -5.45
C LYS A 579 -30.70 0.77 -4.58
N PRO A 580 -30.98 -0.23 -3.72
CA PRO A 580 -29.99 -0.80 -2.81
C PRO A 580 -28.80 -1.43 -3.52
#